data_AF-B9TK98-F1
#
_entry.id   AF-B9TK98-F1
#
_cell.length_a   1.000
_cell.length_b   1.000
_cell.length_c   1.000
_cell.angle_alpha   90.00
_cell.angle_beta   90.00
_cell.angle_gamma   90.00
#
_symmetry.space_group_name_H-M   'P 1'
#
loop_
_entity.id
_entity.type
_entity.pdbx_description
1 polymer ?
#
loop_
_entity_poly.entity_id
_entity_poly.type
_entity_poly.pdbx_seq_one_letter_code
_entity_poly.pdbx_strand_id
1 'polypeptide(L)' 'MELAKSAEKAWARTPLWKIAELLHKAAAILKEHKAPNAECLVKEIAKLAKDAFSELQYNCPKVHWSVCPGVSFH' A
#
# COMPACT_ATOMS: atom_id res chain seq x y z
N MET A 1 12.57 -14.59 13.74
CA MET A 1 12.38 -14.92 12.31
C MET A 1 11.29 -15.97 12.07
N GLU A 2 11.10 -16.93 12.99
CA GLU A 2 10.13 -18.03 12.84
C GLU A 2 8.65 -17.58 12.75
N LEU A 3 8.28 -16.49 13.44
CA LEU A 3 6.92 -15.92 13.34
C LEU A 3 6.59 -15.40 11.93
N ALA A 4 7.56 -14.76 11.26
CA ALA A 4 7.37 -14.24 9.91
C ALA A 4 7.19 -15.37 8.88
N LYS A 5 7.98 -16.45 9.00
CA LYS A 5 7.85 -17.64 8.14
C LYS A 5 6.51 -18.35 8.31
N SER A 6 5.98 -18.39 9.54
CA SER A 6 4.66 -18.95 9.80
C SER A 6 3.54 -18.12 9.17
N ALA A 7 3.62 -16.79 9.33
CA ALA A 7 2.68 -15.85 8.73
C ALA A 7 2.72 -15.86 7.19
N GLU A 8 3.91 -16.00 6.58
CA GLU A 8 4.08 -16.13 5.13
C GLU A 8 3.33 -17.35 4.57
N LYS A 9 3.46 -18.51 5.22
CA LYS A 9 2.73 -19.74 4.83
C LYS A 9 1.22 -19.57 4.94
N ALA A 10 0.74 -18.83 5.93
CA ALA A 10 -0.67 -18.51 6.08
C ALA A 10 -1.14 -17.51 5.00
N TRP A 11 -0.32 -16.50 4.70
CA TRP A 11 -0.59 -15.51 3.66
C TRP A 11 -0.68 -16.14 2.27
N ALA A 12 0.25 -17.04 1.93
CA ALA A 12 0.25 -17.78 0.67
C ALA A 12 -1.00 -18.64 0.44
N ARG A 13 -1.71 -19.04 1.51
CA ARG A 13 -2.97 -19.79 1.44
C ARG A 13 -4.21 -18.91 1.34
N THR A 14 -4.04 -17.58 1.51
CA THR A 14 -5.16 -16.65 1.44
C THR A 14 -5.60 -16.49 -0.02
N PRO A 15 -6.89 -16.67 -0.34
CA PRO A 15 -7.35 -16.59 -1.71
C PRO A 15 -7.20 -15.16 -2.26
N LEU A 16 -6.88 -15.06 -3.56
CA LEU A 16 -6.54 -13.79 -4.23
C LEU A 16 -7.60 -12.70 -4.06
N TRP A 17 -8.89 -13.05 -4.09
CA TRP A 17 -9.98 -12.09 -3.91
C TRP A 17 -10.00 -11.46 -2.50
N LYS A 18 -9.55 -12.20 -1.48
CA LYS A 18 -9.47 -11.69 -0.10
C LYS A 18 -8.27 -10.76 0.07
N ILE A 19 -7.16 -11.09 -0.59
CA ILE A 19 -5.99 -10.21 -0.69
C ILE A 19 -6.38 -8.91 -1.41
N ALA A 20 -7.17 -9.00 -2.48
CA ALA A 20 -7.75 -7.86 -3.19
C ALA A 20 -8.57 -6.98 -2.26
N GLU A 21 -9.53 -7.56 -1.56
CA GLU A 21 -10.40 -6.85 -0.61
C GLU A 21 -9.58 -6.08 0.44
N LEU A 22 -8.53 -6.71 1.00
CA LEU A 22 -7.65 -6.07 1.99
C LEU A 22 -6.84 -4.92 1.40
N LEU A 23 -6.30 -5.09 0.19
CA LEU A 23 -5.53 -4.05 -0.51
C LEU A 23 -6.42 -2.89 -0.98
N HIS A 24 -7.67 -3.15 -1.36
CA HIS A 24 -8.67 -2.10 -1.61
C HIS A 24 -8.97 -1.30 -0.35
N LYS A 25 -9.16 -1.96 0.80
CA LYS A 25 -9.34 -1.29 2.09
C LYS A 25 -8.12 -0.46 2.48
N ALA A 26 -6.91 -1.00 2.31
CA ALA A 26 -5.68 -0.27 2.54
C ALA A 26 -5.56 0.97 1.64
N ALA A 27 -5.90 0.86 0.35
CA ALA A 27 -5.91 1.98 -0.58
C ALA A 27 -6.95 3.04 -0.19
N ALA A 28 -8.11 2.64 0.35
CA ALA A 28 -9.12 3.57 0.86
C ALA A 28 -8.62 4.34 2.09
N ILE A 29 -8.02 3.65 3.07
CA ILE A 29 -7.41 4.27 4.26
C ILE A 29 -6.29 5.24 3.85
N LEU A 30 -5.45 4.85 2.89
CA LEU A 30 -4.41 5.73 2.35
C LEU A 30 -4.97 6.98 1.66
N LYS A 31 -6.18 6.92 1.08
CA LYS A 31 -6.86 8.07 0.49
C LYS A 31 -7.48 8.98 1.55
N GLU A 32 -8.06 8.39 2.59
CA GLU A 32 -8.72 9.11 3.68
C GLU A 32 -7.70 9.85 4.57
N HIS A 33 -6.56 9.21 4.84
CA HIS A 33 -5.51 9.75 5.72
C HIS A 33 -4.34 10.41 4.97
N LYS A 34 -4.56 10.96 3.76
CA LYS A 34 -3.49 11.60 2.97
C LYS A 34 -2.78 12.74 3.70
N ALA A 35 -3.53 13.59 4.38
CA ALA A 35 -2.98 14.76 5.09
C ALA A 35 -2.06 14.37 6.27
N PRO A 36 -2.49 13.53 7.24
CA PRO A 36 -1.61 13.13 8.33
C PRO A 36 -0.42 12.28 7.85
N ASN A 37 -0.57 11.47 6.79
CA ASN A 37 0.54 10.72 6.21
C ASN A 37 1.56 11.64 5.52
N ALA A 38 1.10 12.69 4.83
CA ALA A 38 2.00 13.67 4.22
C ALA A 38 2.75 14.48 5.29
N GLU A 39 2.09 14.86 6.37
CA GLU A 39 2.74 15.52 7.51
C GLU A 39 3.82 14.66 8.16
N CYS A 40 3.57 13.35 8.30
CA CYS A 40 4.58 12.41 8.79
C CYS A 40 5.83 12.37 7.89
N LEU A 41 5.65 12.31 6.57
CA LEU A 41 6.75 12.33 5.60
C LEU A 41 7.54 13.65 5.62
N VAL A 42 6.87 14.78 5.87
CA VAL A 42 7.52 16.09 6.00
C VAL A 42 8.31 16.19 7.31
N LYS A 43 7.77 15.67 8.42
CA LYS A 43 8.37 15.79 9.75
C LYS A 43 9.50 14.77 9.99
N GLU A 44 9.32 13.52 9.57
CA GLU A 44 10.27 12.43 9.85
C GLU A 44 11.33 12.26 8.76
N ILE A 45 10.96 12.46 7.49
CA ILE A 45 11.84 12.22 6.32
C ILE A 45 12.31 13.55 5.70
N ALA A 46 11.89 14.70 6.25
CA ALA A 46 12.20 16.04 5.75
C ALA A 46 11.82 16.26 4.27
N LYS A 47 10.82 15.53 3.76
CA LYS A 47 10.36 15.71 2.37
C LYS A 47 9.59 17.02 2.22
N LEU A 48 9.74 17.65 1.06
CA LEU A 48 8.92 18.81 0.72
C LEU A 48 7.44 18.40 0.67
N ALA A 49 6.54 19.19 1.26
CA ALA A 49 5.12 18.82 1.38
C ALA A 49 4.48 18.47 0.02
N LYS A 50 4.84 19.21 -1.04
CA LYS A 50 4.34 18.96 -2.40
C LYS A 50 4.77 17.58 -2.93
N ASP A 51 5.97 17.14 -2.59
CA ASP A 51 6.52 15.83 -3.00
C ASP A 51 5.97 14.69 -2.13
N ALA A 52 5.77 14.93 -0.83
CA ALA A 52 5.11 13.96 0.04
C ALA A 52 3.67 13.66 -0.42
N PHE A 53 2.92 14.69 -0.83
CA PHE A 53 1.56 14.50 -1.37
C PHE A 53 1.57 13.80 -2.73
N SER A 54 2.49 14.16 -3.64
CA SER A 54 2.57 13.55 -4.97
C SER A 54 2.97 12.08 -4.89
N GLU A 55 3.88 11.71 -3.99
CA GLU A 55 4.24 10.32 -3.73
C GLU A 55 3.08 9.49 -3.17
N LEU A 56 2.33 10.02 -2.21
CA LEU A 56 1.15 9.33 -1.68
C LEU A 56 0.09 9.11 -2.77
N GLN A 57 -0.10 10.11 -3.64
CA GLN A 57 -1.03 10.03 -4.76
C GLN A 57 -0.57 9.04 -5.83
N TYR A 58 0.74 8.92 -6.06
CA TYR A 58 1.33 7.96 -6.99
C TYR A 58 1.33 6.53 -6.43
N ASN A 59 1.59 6.34 -5.14
CA ASN A 59 1.71 5.01 -4.51
C ASN A 59 0.35 4.39 -4.16
N CYS A 60 -0.66 5.19 -3.84
CA CYS A 60 -2.02 4.69 -3.57
C CYS A 60 -2.62 3.81 -4.70
N PRO A 61 -2.61 4.22 -5.98
CA PRO A 61 -3.05 3.34 -7.07
C PRO A 61 -2.13 2.12 -7.25
N LYS A 62 -0.88 2.16 -6.76
CA LYS A 62 0.02 0.99 -6.77
C LYS A 62 -0.40 -0.15 -5.87
N VAL A 63 -0.90 0.19 -4.69
CA VAL A 63 -1.49 -0.77 -3.77
C VAL A 63 -2.76 -1.39 -4.37
N HIS A 64 -3.48 -0.63 -5.20
CA HIS A 64 -4.69 -1.10 -5.88
C HIS A 64 -4.40 -2.04 -7.06
N TRP A 65 -3.40 -1.72 -7.92
CA TRP A 65 -3.12 -2.51 -9.12
C TRP A 65 -2.30 -3.76 -8.85
N SER A 66 -1.59 -3.83 -7.74
CA SER A 66 -0.75 -5.00 -7.37
C SER A 66 -1.57 -6.26 -7.08
N VAL A 67 -2.90 -6.17 -7.07
CA VAL A 67 -3.80 -7.30 -6.88
C VAL A 67 -4.43 -7.85 -8.14
N CYS A 68 -4.27 -7.19 -9.28
CA CYS A 68 -4.71 -7.71 -10.58
C CYS A 68 -3.58 -8.59 -11.17
N PRO A 69 -3.67 -9.93 -11.11
CA PRO A 69 -2.69 -10.78 -11.75
C PRO A 69 -3.09 -10.87 -13.24
N GLY A 70 -2.57 -9.98 -14.08
CA GLY A 70 -2.92 -10.03 -15.51
C GLY A 70 -2.37 -8.97 -16.44
N VAL A 71 -1.67 -7.94 -15.96
CA VAL A 71 -1.05 -6.95 -16.85
C VAL A 71 0.45 -6.94 -16.60
N SER A 72 1.16 -7.78 -17.34
CA SER A 72 2.61 -7.67 -17.52
C SER A 72 2.93 -6.28 -18.09
N PHE A 73 3.89 -5.58 -17.49
CA PHE A 73 4.49 -4.41 -18.12
C PHE A 73 5.08 -4.87 -19.47
N HIS A 74 4.52 -4.36 -20.58
CA HIS A 74 5.16 -4.26 -21.88
C HIS A 74 5.51 -2.79 -22.12
#